data_AF-E3M043-F1
#
_entry.id   AF-E3M043-F1
#
_cell.length_a   1.000
_cell.length_b   1.000
_cell.length_c   1.000
_cell.angle_alpha   90.00
_cell.angle_beta   90.00
_cell.angle_gamma   90.00
#
_symmetry.space_group_name_H-M   'P 1'
#
loop_
_entity.id
_entity.type
_entity.pdbx_description
1 polymer ?
#
loop_
_entity_poly.entity_id
_entity_poly.type
_entity_poly.pdbx_seq_one_letter_code
_entity_poly.pdbx_strand_id
1 'polypeptide(L)'
;MSTTRKQYKINHSELFNSFEKLKTMSKKLGGKKPNDNDTLDVEIETDTSTTVQESKIIDVQFKIVDEMIKFLRSETQLHKAIVEKGEEAEEAYDESIEEIIEAMEIVLKRGIRVLKHNHQTIDWNVNLFRYNLKKMLKLYVDVNNQMKVEEKQAAKQDAFIAILEEMDKDVSEFKENLNSVRDLIGTEPATLVRSRTILSTERLANHIEQPYKPIETEVATHVAKVNREMDSLYFQLPAFDHFPSLMKPVQQRGMKVANLMLKNLPVKTVEDFIATLPRKQRD
;
A
#
# COMPACT_ATOMS: atom_id res chain seq x y z
N MET A 1 -0.66 -14.77 -57.24
CA MET A 1 -1.01 -16.18 -57.00
C MET A 1 -2.02 -16.62 -58.05
N SER A 2 -1.95 -17.88 -58.50
CA SER A 2 -2.71 -18.43 -59.63
C SER A 2 -4.21 -18.57 -59.30
N THR A 3 -5.09 -17.87 -60.00
CA THR A 3 -6.55 -17.99 -59.87
C THR A 3 -7.05 -19.24 -60.61
N THR A 4 -7.58 -20.20 -59.86
CA THR A 4 -8.09 -21.47 -60.40
C THR A 4 -9.58 -21.34 -60.68
N ARG A 5 -9.95 -21.08 -61.94
CA ARG A 5 -11.35 -20.98 -62.38
C ARG A 5 -11.96 -22.40 -62.44
N LYS A 6 -12.85 -22.74 -61.51
CA LYS A 6 -13.57 -24.02 -61.55
C LYS A 6 -14.62 -23.99 -62.66
N GLN A 7 -14.38 -24.73 -63.74
CA GLN A 7 -15.42 -25.04 -64.74
C GLN A 7 -16.35 -26.12 -64.17
N TYR A 8 -17.60 -25.77 -63.91
CA TYR A 8 -18.65 -26.74 -63.59
C TYR A 8 -19.16 -27.35 -64.90
N LYS A 9 -18.71 -28.57 -65.23
CA LYS A 9 -19.35 -29.40 -66.26
C LYS A 9 -20.64 -29.97 -65.66
N ILE A 10 -21.79 -29.49 -66.14
CA ILE A 10 -23.08 -30.10 -65.83
C ILE A 10 -23.09 -31.49 -66.47
N ASN A 11 -23.11 -32.53 -65.64
CA ASN A 11 -23.10 -33.92 -66.07
C ASN A 11 -24.55 -34.31 -66.41
N HIS A 12 -24.90 -34.38 -67.70
CA HIS A 12 -26.27 -34.69 -68.15
C HIS A 12 -26.80 -36.04 -67.63
N SER A 13 -25.92 -36.94 -67.18
CA SER A 13 -26.29 -38.21 -66.53
C SER A 13 -26.91 -38.03 -65.13
N GLU A 14 -26.51 -37.01 -64.37
CA GLU A 14 -27.05 -36.74 -63.02
C GLU A 14 -28.46 -36.11 -63.08
N LEU A 15 -28.71 -35.27 -64.09
CA LEU A 15 -30.04 -34.76 -64.40
C LEU A 15 -31.00 -35.88 -64.82
N PHE A 16 -30.54 -36.84 -65.64
CA PHE A 16 -31.35 -37.98 -66.07
C PHE A 16 -31.70 -38.91 -64.89
N ASN A 17 -30.75 -39.16 -63.98
CA ASN A 17 -30.98 -39.95 -62.77
C ASN A 17 -31.92 -39.26 -61.77
N SER A 18 -31.94 -37.92 -61.75
CA SER A 18 -32.86 -37.14 -60.92
C SER A 18 -34.30 -37.21 -61.45
N PHE A 19 -34.49 -37.25 -62.77
CA PHE A 19 -35.79 -37.46 -63.41
C PHE A 19 -36.34 -38.87 -63.19
N GLU A 20 -35.51 -39.92 -63.25
CA GLU A 20 -35.89 -41.30 -62.90
C GLU A 20 -36.30 -41.43 -61.41
N LYS A 21 -35.62 -40.71 -60.51
CA LYS A 21 -36.02 -40.63 -59.08
C LYS A 21 -37.36 -39.93 -58.87
N LEU A 22 -37.67 -38.87 -59.62
CA LEU A 22 -38.99 -38.21 -59.57
C LEU A 22 -40.11 -39.11 -60.13
N LYS A 23 -39.84 -39.86 -61.20
CA LYS A 23 -40.78 -40.83 -61.79
C LYS A 23 -41.08 -42.00 -60.86
N THR A 24 -40.08 -42.46 -60.09
CA THR A 24 -40.25 -43.51 -59.08
C THR A 24 -40.93 -43.00 -57.81
N MET A 25 -40.76 -41.74 -57.42
CA MET A 25 -41.53 -41.14 -56.32
C MET A 25 -43.00 -40.89 -56.67
N SER A 26 -43.30 -40.50 -57.92
CA SER A 26 -44.69 -40.42 -58.42
C SER A 26 -45.39 -41.79 -58.39
N LYS A 27 -44.69 -42.87 -58.78
CA LYS A 27 -45.19 -44.25 -58.65
C LYS A 27 -45.41 -44.73 -57.21
N LYS A 28 -44.69 -44.16 -56.22
CA LYS A 28 -44.86 -44.49 -54.79
C LYS A 28 -45.99 -43.72 -54.11
N LEU A 29 -46.51 -42.66 -54.74
CA LEU A 29 -47.61 -41.83 -54.21
C LEU A 29 -48.98 -42.11 -54.84
N GLY A 30 -49.09 -43.04 -55.78
CA GLY A 30 -50.35 -43.48 -56.39
C GLY A 30 -50.69 -44.92 -56.03
N GLY A 31 -51.39 -45.13 -54.91
CA GLY A 31 -51.72 -46.47 -54.44
C GLY A 31 -52.72 -46.52 -53.28
N LYS A 32 -53.82 -45.76 -53.35
CA LYS A 32 -55.06 -46.13 -52.66
C LYS A 32 -56.03 -46.65 -53.72
N LYS A 33 -56.44 -47.92 -53.57
CA LYS A 33 -57.60 -48.46 -54.28
C LYS A 33 -58.81 -47.57 -53.98
N PRO A 34 -59.64 -47.23 -54.98
CA PRO A 34 -60.94 -46.64 -54.69
C PRO A 34 -61.78 -47.68 -53.95
N ASN A 35 -62.49 -47.22 -52.92
CA ASN A 35 -63.48 -48.02 -52.22
C ASN A 35 -64.68 -48.18 -53.17
N ASP A 36 -65.01 -49.43 -53.51
CA ASP A 36 -66.26 -49.78 -54.19
C ASP A 36 -67.40 -49.52 -53.21
N ASN A 37 -68.13 -48.40 -53.37
CA ASN A 37 -69.55 -48.20 -53.01
C ASN A 37 -69.95 -46.72 -53.00
N ASP A 38 -69.76 -46.03 -54.13
CA ASP A 38 -70.51 -44.82 -54.46
C ASP A 38 -70.64 -44.77 -55.99
N THR A 39 -71.45 -45.67 -56.56
CA THR A 39 -72.01 -45.47 -57.89
C THR A 39 -73.00 -44.31 -57.80
N LEU A 40 -72.50 -43.10 -58.05
CA LEU A 40 -73.33 -42.03 -58.57
C LEU A 40 -73.76 -42.45 -59.98
N ASP A 41 -74.97 -43.00 -60.08
CA ASP A 41 -75.70 -43.14 -61.34
C ASP A 41 -75.98 -41.73 -61.88
N VAL A 42 -74.97 -41.18 -62.56
CA VAL A 42 -75.18 -40.04 -63.45
C VAL A 42 -75.72 -40.65 -64.73
N GLU A 43 -77.04 -40.57 -64.90
CA GLU A 43 -77.67 -40.72 -66.21
C GLU A 43 -77.07 -39.64 -67.13
N ILE A 44 -76.01 -39.99 -67.85
CA ILE A 44 -75.54 -39.21 -68.98
C ILE A 44 -76.50 -39.57 -70.10
N GLU A 45 -77.50 -38.71 -70.32
CA GLU A 45 -78.22 -38.68 -71.59
C GLU A 45 -77.17 -38.59 -72.70
N THR A 46 -76.93 -39.71 -73.39
CA THR A 46 -76.09 -39.75 -74.57
C THR A 46 -76.88 -39.14 -75.71
N ASP A 47 -77.01 -37.81 -75.68
CA ASP A 47 -77.35 -37.05 -76.86
C ASP A 47 -76.19 -37.16 -77.85
N THR A 48 -76.55 -37.71 -78.99
CA THR A 48 -75.71 -37.94 -80.16
C THR A 48 -74.93 -36.69 -80.56
N SER A 49 -73.63 -36.87 -80.81
CA SER A 49 -72.79 -35.99 -81.62
C SER A 49 -72.46 -34.59 -81.05
N THR A 50 -71.52 -34.54 -80.11
CA THR A 50 -70.49 -33.49 -80.16
C THR A 50 -69.16 -34.12 -80.53
N THR A 51 -68.94 -34.33 -81.83
CA THR A 51 -67.59 -34.40 -82.40
C THR A 51 -66.88 -33.10 -82.03
N VAL A 52 -66.18 -33.07 -80.90
CA VAL A 52 -65.16 -32.06 -80.66
C VAL A 52 -64.16 -32.29 -81.79
N GLN A 53 -64.17 -31.40 -82.78
CA GLN A 53 -63.22 -31.47 -83.88
C GLN A 53 -61.82 -31.54 -83.27
N GLU A 54 -61.04 -32.57 -83.61
CA GLU A 54 -59.67 -32.78 -83.09
C GLU A 54 -58.82 -31.51 -83.19
N SER A 55 -59.09 -30.65 -84.19
CA SER A 55 -58.49 -29.32 -84.35
C SER A 55 -58.64 -28.40 -83.12
N LYS A 56 -59.80 -28.37 -82.47
CA LYS A 56 -60.01 -27.52 -81.27
C LYS A 56 -59.25 -28.02 -80.05
N ILE A 57 -59.08 -29.34 -79.93
CA ILE A 57 -58.28 -29.95 -78.86
C ILE A 57 -56.81 -29.62 -79.09
N ILE A 58 -56.35 -29.74 -80.33
CA ILE A 58 -54.98 -29.40 -80.74
C ILE A 58 -54.67 -27.92 -80.47
N ASP A 59 -55.59 -27.00 -80.80
CA ASP A 59 -55.42 -25.56 -80.55
C ASP A 59 -55.31 -25.24 -79.04
N VAL A 60 -56.12 -25.90 -78.20
CA VAL A 60 -56.04 -25.75 -76.74
C VAL A 60 -54.72 -26.32 -76.21
N GLN A 61 -54.27 -27.47 -76.71
CA GLN A 61 -52.97 -28.06 -76.35
C GLN A 61 -51.81 -27.15 -76.75
N PHE A 62 -51.85 -26.53 -77.94
CA PHE A 62 -50.83 -25.56 -78.36
C PHE A 62 -50.81 -24.32 -77.47
N LYS A 63 -51.97 -23.79 -77.06
CA LYS A 63 -52.04 -22.65 -76.13
C LYS A 63 -51.46 -22.99 -74.76
N ILE A 64 -51.77 -24.17 -74.22
CA ILE A 64 -51.21 -24.64 -72.94
C ILE A 64 -49.69 -24.75 -73.04
N VAL A 65 -49.17 -25.34 -74.13
CA VAL A 65 -47.73 -25.46 -74.34
C VAL A 65 -47.06 -24.08 -74.47
N ASP A 66 -47.68 -23.13 -75.19
CA ASP A 66 -47.15 -21.77 -75.32
C ASP A 66 -47.14 -21.01 -73.98
N GLU A 67 -48.17 -21.17 -73.15
CA GLU A 67 -48.19 -20.64 -71.78
C GLU A 67 -47.14 -21.29 -70.88
N MET A 68 -46.95 -22.62 -70.95
CA MET A 68 -45.91 -23.32 -70.20
C MET A 68 -44.51 -22.86 -70.63
N ILE A 69 -44.28 -22.61 -71.93
CA ILE A 69 -43.00 -22.08 -72.44
C ILE A 69 -42.77 -20.66 -71.92
N LYS A 70 -43.79 -19.79 -71.93
CA LYS A 70 -43.68 -18.42 -71.38
C LYS A 70 -43.39 -18.46 -69.89
N PHE A 71 -44.09 -19.31 -69.15
CA PHE A 71 -43.87 -19.49 -67.72
C PHE A 71 -42.44 -19.98 -67.43
N LEU A 72 -41.99 -21.04 -68.09
CA LEU A 72 -40.62 -21.56 -67.96
C LEU A 72 -39.56 -20.51 -68.27
N ARG A 73 -39.76 -19.69 -69.30
CA ARG A 73 -38.83 -18.58 -69.62
C ARG A 73 -38.79 -17.53 -68.51
N SER A 74 -39.95 -17.14 -67.99
CA SER A 74 -40.02 -16.17 -66.89
C SER A 74 -39.37 -16.69 -65.61
N GLU A 75 -39.59 -17.97 -65.29
CA GLU A 75 -39.01 -18.61 -64.11
C GLU A 75 -37.50 -18.82 -64.27
N THR A 76 -37.03 -19.16 -65.47
CA THR A 76 -35.59 -19.24 -65.77
C THR A 76 -34.90 -17.88 -65.61
N GLN A 77 -35.55 -16.79 -66.04
CA GLN A 77 -35.02 -15.43 -65.84
C GLN A 77 -34.96 -15.07 -64.36
N LEU A 78 -35.98 -15.43 -63.59
CA LEU A 78 -36.02 -15.19 -62.15
C LEU A 78 -34.94 -15.99 -61.41
N HIS A 79 -34.73 -17.27 -61.76
CA HIS A 79 -33.62 -18.07 -61.24
C HIS A 79 -32.25 -17.46 -61.58
N LYS A 80 -32.07 -16.94 -62.80
CA LYS A 80 -30.81 -16.26 -63.18
C LYS A 80 -30.55 -15.04 -62.29
N ALA A 81 -31.57 -14.22 -62.05
CA ALA A 81 -31.46 -13.06 -61.18
C ALA A 81 -31.15 -13.44 -59.71
N ILE A 82 -31.72 -14.55 -59.22
CA ILE A 82 -31.39 -15.07 -57.89
C ILE A 82 -29.92 -15.51 -57.80
N VAL A 83 -29.41 -16.20 -58.83
CA VAL A 83 -28.01 -16.63 -58.86
C VAL A 83 -27.07 -15.43 -58.88
N GLU A 84 -27.33 -14.43 -59.74
CA GLU A 84 -26.53 -13.20 -59.78
C GLU A 84 -26.54 -12.47 -58.43
N LYS A 85 -27.69 -12.39 -57.76
CA LYS A 85 -27.78 -11.81 -56.41
C LYS A 85 -27.06 -12.65 -55.35
N GLY A 86 -27.02 -13.97 -55.52
CA GLY A 86 -26.25 -14.87 -54.66
C GLY A 86 -24.75 -14.64 -54.81
N GLU A 87 -24.26 -14.49 -56.04
CA GLU A 87 -22.85 -14.20 -56.34
C GLU A 87 -22.44 -12.82 -55.78
N GLU A 88 -23.26 -11.78 -55.96
CA GLU A 88 -23.02 -10.45 -55.36
C GLU A 88 -22.95 -10.51 -53.82
N ALA A 89 -23.79 -11.33 -53.19
CA ALA A 89 -23.79 -11.49 -51.73
C ALA A 89 -22.57 -12.26 -51.24
N GLU A 90 -22.08 -13.25 -52.00
CA GLU A 90 -20.84 -13.99 -51.70
C GLU A 90 -19.63 -13.06 -51.80
N GLU A 91 -19.52 -12.26 -52.87
CA GLU A 91 -18.44 -11.27 -53.02
C GLU A 91 -18.43 -10.24 -51.87
N ALA A 92 -19.59 -9.69 -51.51
CA ALA A 92 -19.69 -8.73 -50.40
C ALA A 92 -19.33 -9.36 -49.04
N TYR A 93 -19.64 -10.64 -48.85
CA TYR A 93 -19.29 -11.37 -47.64
C TYR A 93 -17.77 -11.64 -47.56
N ASP A 94 -17.15 -12.04 -48.67
CA ASP A 94 -15.71 -12.24 -48.75
C ASP A 94 -14.93 -10.94 -48.53
N GLU A 95 -15.37 -9.82 -49.13
CA GLU A 95 -14.79 -8.49 -48.87
C GLU A 95 -14.87 -8.13 -47.38
N SER A 96 -16.03 -8.35 -46.75
CA SER A 96 -16.21 -8.06 -45.32
C SER A 96 -15.31 -8.93 -44.43
N ILE A 97 -15.09 -10.20 -44.77
CA ILE A 97 -14.16 -11.06 -44.05
C ILE A 97 -12.74 -10.53 -44.16
N GLU A 98 -12.30 -10.14 -45.35
CA GLU A 98 -10.94 -9.63 -45.58
C GLU A 98 -10.71 -8.34 -44.77
N GLU A 99 -11.67 -7.41 -44.78
CA GLU A 99 -11.61 -6.19 -43.97
C GLU A 99 -11.48 -6.48 -42.46
N ILE A 100 -12.22 -7.47 -41.96
CA ILE A 100 -12.15 -7.88 -40.56
C ILE A 100 -10.77 -8.46 -40.23
N ILE A 101 -10.22 -9.30 -41.11
CA ILE A 101 -8.89 -9.89 -40.95
C ILE A 101 -7.83 -8.79 -40.89
N GLU A 102 -7.86 -7.84 -41.82
CA GLU A 102 -6.92 -6.71 -41.85
C GLU A 102 -7.02 -5.86 -40.58
N ALA A 103 -8.24 -5.55 -40.13
CA ALA A 103 -8.47 -4.80 -38.90
C ALA A 103 -7.91 -5.53 -37.67
N MET A 104 -8.14 -6.85 -37.57
CA MET A 104 -7.59 -7.67 -36.48
C MET A 104 -6.06 -7.70 -36.50
N GLU A 105 -5.43 -7.80 -37.67
CA GLU A 105 -3.98 -7.75 -37.78
C GLU A 105 -3.40 -6.42 -37.28
N ILE A 106 -4.03 -5.30 -37.64
CA ILE A 106 -3.60 -3.96 -37.20
C ILE A 106 -3.69 -3.87 -35.68
N VAL A 107 -4.79 -4.33 -35.08
CA VAL A 107 -4.99 -4.34 -33.63
C VAL A 107 -3.94 -5.22 -32.95
N LEU A 108 -3.67 -6.42 -33.47
CA LEU A 108 -2.67 -7.33 -32.92
C LEU A 108 -1.26 -6.72 -32.97
N LYS A 109 -0.86 -6.18 -34.12
CA LYS A 109 0.44 -5.50 -34.31
C LYS A 109 0.59 -4.32 -33.35
N ARG A 110 -0.47 -3.53 -33.14
CA ARG A 110 -0.49 -2.41 -32.19
C ARG A 110 -0.39 -2.90 -30.74
N GLY A 111 -1.13 -3.94 -30.38
CA GLY A 111 -1.08 -4.58 -29.06
C GLY A 111 0.32 -5.07 -28.71
N ILE A 112 0.96 -5.83 -29.62
CA ILE A 112 2.34 -6.31 -29.45
C ILE A 112 3.32 -5.14 -29.25
N ARG A 113 3.18 -4.07 -30.03
CA ARG A 113 4.04 -2.88 -29.91
C ARG A 113 3.91 -2.21 -28.54
N VAL A 114 2.69 -2.06 -28.05
CA VAL A 114 2.42 -1.49 -26.72
C VAL A 114 3.00 -2.38 -25.62
N LEU A 115 2.78 -3.70 -25.68
CA LEU A 115 3.34 -4.64 -24.70
C LEU A 115 4.87 -4.56 -24.67
N LYS A 116 5.52 -4.53 -25.84
CA LYS A 116 6.98 -4.42 -25.93
C LYS A 116 7.50 -3.12 -25.31
N HIS A 117 6.82 -2.00 -25.57
CA HIS A 117 7.19 -0.71 -24.99
C HIS A 117 7.01 -0.69 -23.46
N ASN A 118 5.90 -1.25 -22.96
CA ASN A 118 5.64 -1.35 -21.52
C ASN A 118 6.69 -2.23 -20.84
N HIS A 119 7.05 -3.36 -21.43
CA HIS A 119 8.10 -4.23 -20.91
C HIS A 119 9.45 -3.50 -20.82
N GLN A 120 9.86 -2.80 -21.89
CA GLN A 120 11.09 -2.00 -21.88
C GLN A 120 11.09 -0.91 -20.80
N THR A 121 9.94 -0.25 -20.62
CA THR A 121 9.79 0.80 -19.60
C THR A 121 9.90 0.21 -18.19
N ILE A 122 9.26 -0.94 -17.94
CA ILE A 122 9.36 -1.64 -16.65
C ILE A 122 10.79 -2.07 -16.38
N ASP A 123 11.47 -2.69 -17.35
CA ASP A 123 12.87 -3.10 -17.21
C ASP A 123 13.77 -1.91 -16.88
N TRP A 124 13.54 -0.77 -17.53
CA TRP A 124 14.29 0.45 -17.23
C TRP A 124 14.04 0.93 -15.80
N ASN A 125 12.78 1.00 -15.38
CA ASN A 125 12.42 1.40 -14.02
C ASN A 125 13.00 0.47 -12.95
N VAL A 126 12.99 -0.85 -13.19
CA VAL A 126 13.59 -1.84 -12.27
C VAL A 126 15.10 -1.64 -12.16
N ASN A 127 15.79 -1.39 -13.26
CA ASN A 127 17.23 -1.13 -13.25
C ASN A 127 17.57 0.18 -12.53
N LEU A 128 16.78 1.23 -12.76
CA LEU A 128 16.93 2.50 -12.05
C LEU A 128 16.69 2.33 -10.54
N PHE A 129 15.66 1.58 -10.15
CA PHE A 129 15.38 1.24 -8.75
C PHE A 129 16.56 0.50 -8.11
N ARG A 130 17.09 -0.54 -8.77
CA ARG A 130 18.28 -1.27 -8.28
C ARG A 130 19.50 -0.37 -8.09
N TYR A 131 19.73 0.54 -9.03
CA TYR A 131 20.83 1.50 -8.94
C TYR A 131 20.65 2.46 -7.75
N ASN A 132 19.45 2.98 -7.56
CA ASN A 132 19.14 3.88 -6.43
C ASN A 132 19.26 3.16 -5.09
N LEU A 133 18.79 1.91 -4.99
CA LEU A 133 18.94 1.08 -3.80
C LEU A 133 20.42 0.86 -3.44
N LYS A 134 21.27 0.58 -4.45
CA LYS A 134 22.72 0.44 -4.24
C LYS A 134 23.37 1.73 -3.74
N LYS A 135 22.96 2.89 -4.26
CA LYS A 135 23.42 4.20 -3.76
C LYS A 135 23.00 4.45 -2.32
N MET A 136 21.75 4.18 -1.99
CA MET A 136 21.21 4.36 -0.64
C MET A 136 21.93 3.46 0.37
N LEU A 137 22.16 2.19 0.03
CA LEU A 137 22.94 1.27 0.85
C LEU A 137 24.37 1.76 1.06
N LYS A 138 25.02 2.26 0.01
CA LYS A 138 26.36 2.84 0.13
C LYS A 138 26.36 4.01 1.11
N LEU A 139 25.41 4.95 0.97
CA LEU A 139 25.29 6.09 1.87
C LEU A 139 25.09 5.65 3.33
N TYR A 140 24.23 4.65 3.57
CA TYR A 140 24.01 4.11 4.90
C TYR A 140 25.30 3.53 5.51
N VAL A 141 26.07 2.77 4.72
CA VAL A 141 27.37 2.22 5.15
C VAL A 141 28.37 3.35 5.44
N ASP A 142 28.45 4.36 4.57
CA ASP A 142 29.36 5.48 4.72
C ASP A 142 29.04 6.28 6.00
N VAL A 143 27.76 6.61 6.24
CA VAL A 143 27.31 7.30 7.46
C VAL A 143 27.56 6.45 8.71
N ASN A 144 27.26 5.16 8.68
CA ASN A 144 27.51 4.27 9.83
C ASN A 144 29.02 4.17 10.15
N ASN A 145 29.87 4.12 9.13
CA ASN A 145 31.31 4.13 9.34
C ASN A 145 31.80 5.46 9.90
N GLN A 146 31.25 6.58 9.43
CA GLN A 146 31.57 7.91 9.95
C GLN A 146 31.14 8.06 11.41
N MET A 147 29.92 7.65 11.77
CA MET A 147 29.45 7.65 13.16
C MET A 147 30.38 6.85 14.07
N LYS A 148 30.83 5.65 13.65
CA LYS A 148 31.81 4.87 14.43
C LYS A 148 33.15 5.56 14.62
N VAL A 149 33.57 6.40 13.68
CA VAL A 149 34.80 7.20 13.81
C VAL A 149 34.56 8.36 14.77
N GLU A 150 33.42 9.04 14.65
CA GLU A 150 33.02 10.14 15.53
C GLU A 150 32.83 9.67 16.98
N GLU A 151 32.19 8.52 17.21
CA GLU A 151 32.07 7.89 18.54
C GLU A 151 33.43 7.63 19.17
N LYS A 152 34.41 7.13 18.39
CA LYS A 152 35.78 6.93 18.87
C LYS A 152 36.48 8.25 19.20
N GLN A 153 36.18 9.33 18.49
CA GLN A 153 36.75 10.65 18.78
C GLN A 153 36.10 11.26 20.02
N ALA A 154 34.78 11.15 20.16
CA ALA A 154 34.04 11.58 21.35
C ALA A 154 34.55 10.85 22.60
N ALA A 155 34.71 9.54 22.56
CA ALA A 155 35.28 8.77 23.68
C ALA A 155 36.70 9.22 24.08
N LYS A 156 37.52 9.68 23.11
CA LYS A 156 38.84 10.27 23.42
C LYS A 156 38.73 11.64 24.06
N GLN A 157 37.78 12.46 23.62
CA GLN A 157 37.52 13.77 24.23
C GLN A 157 37.02 13.61 25.66
N ASP A 158 36.09 12.69 25.91
CA ASP A 158 35.60 12.38 27.26
C ASP A 158 36.75 11.92 28.18
N ALA A 159 37.62 11.04 27.69
CA ALA A 159 38.81 10.62 28.44
C ALA A 159 39.77 11.80 28.75
N PHE A 160 39.90 12.75 27.83
CA PHE A 160 40.72 13.94 28.04
C PHE A 160 40.08 14.91 29.04
N ILE A 161 38.76 15.10 28.98
CA ILE A 161 38.01 15.90 29.95
C ILE A 161 38.15 15.30 31.36
N ALA A 162 38.05 13.98 31.50
CA ALA A 162 38.25 13.32 32.79
C ALA A 162 39.64 13.61 33.39
N ILE A 163 40.69 13.61 32.56
CA ILE A 163 42.05 13.98 33.01
C ILE A 163 42.10 15.46 33.43
N LEU A 164 41.46 16.36 32.69
CA LEU A 164 41.41 17.78 33.06
C LEU A 164 40.66 18.02 34.37
N GLU A 165 39.54 17.32 34.60
CA GLU A 165 38.79 17.38 35.85
C GLU A 165 39.61 16.86 37.03
N GLU A 166 40.37 15.77 36.84
CA GLU A 166 41.29 15.24 37.85
C GLU A 166 42.41 16.25 38.15
N MET A 167 43.02 16.85 37.13
CA MET A 167 44.05 17.88 37.31
C MET A 167 43.51 19.15 37.98
N ASP A 168 42.28 19.58 37.67
CA ASP A 168 41.65 20.75 38.31
C ASP A 168 41.35 20.48 39.79
N LYS A 169 40.96 19.24 40.13
CA LYS A 169 40.84 18.79 41.52
C LYS A 169 42.19 18.82 42.23
N ASP A 170 43.24 18.29 41.62
CA ASP A 170 44.60 18.29 42.18
C ASP A 170 45.13 19.72 42.39
N VAL A 171 44.88 20.63 41.45
CA VAL A 171 45.24 22.05 41.57
C VAL A 171 44.46 22.72 42.69
N SER A 172 43.17 22.43 42.81
CA SER A 172 42.32 22.95 43.88
C SER A 172 42.80 22.46 45.26
N GLU A 173 43.10 21.17 45.39
CA GLU A 173 43.70 20.58 46.60
C GLU A 173 45.07 21.19 46.89
N PHE A 174 45.91 21.39 45.88
CA PHE A 174 47.21 22.05 46.04
C PHE A 174 47.07 23.50 46.52
N LYS A 175 46.07 24.24 46.02
CA LYS A 175 45.76 25.60 46.46
C LYS A 175 45.25 25.62 47.90
N GLU A 176 44.37 24.69 48.28
CA GLU A 176 43.93 24.54 49.67
C GLU A 176 45.09 24.18 50.60
N ASN A 177 45.99 23.31 50.16
CA ASN A 177 47.21 22.99 50.89
C ASN A 177 48.14 24.19 51.03
N LEU A 178 48.32 25.00 49.97
CA LEU A 178 49.09 26.25 50.04
C LEU A 178 48.44 27.28 50.98
N ASN A 179 47.11 27.41 50.96
CA ASN A 179 46.40 28.26 51.92
C ASN A 179 46.58 27.74 53.35
N SER A 180 46.48 26.43 53.57
CA SER A 180 46.71 25.80 54.88
C SER A 180 48.14 26.03 55.37
N VAL A 181 49.14 25.91 54.48
CA VAL A 181 50.54 26.22 54.77
C VAL A 181 50.76 27.70 55.02
N ARG A 182 50.08 28.58 54.26
CA ARG A 182 50.10 30.02 54.49
C ARG A 182 49.48 30.38 55.84
N ASP A 183 48.43 29.70 56.27
CA ASP A 183 47.80 29.93 57.58
C ASP A 183 48.69 29.38 58.71
N LEU A 184 49.44 28.30 58.47
CA LEU A 184 50.45 27.75 59.38
C LEU A 184 51.71 28.62 59.51
N ILE A 185 52.17 29.23 58.41
CA ILE A 185 53.35 30.12 58.36
C ILE A 185 52.96 31.58 58.64
N GLY A 186 51.68 31.92 58.45
CA GLY A 186 51.06 33.21 58.67
C GLY A 186 50.89 33.55 60.14
N THR A 187 51.96 33.48 60.90
CA THR A 187 52.14 34.43 61.99
C THR A 187 52.22 35.82 61.38
N GLU A 188 51.15 36.60 61.53
CA GLU A 188 51.23 38.06 61.50
C GLU A 188 52.47 38.51 62.30
N PRO A 189 53.19 39.57 61.87
CA PRO A 189 54.29 40.11 62.67
C PRO A 189 53.70 40.51 64.02
N ALA A 190 54.19 39.86 65.09
CA ALA A 190 53.71 40.02 66.44
C ALA A 190 53.57 41.50 66.82
N THR A 191 52.34 42.01 66.76
CA THR A 191 52.01 43.27 67.41
C THR A 191 51.98 42.99 68.91
N LEU A 192 52.84 43.70 69.62
CA LEU A 192 53.05 43.66 71.07
C LEU A 192 51.77 43.37 71.86
N VAL A 193 51.61 42.11 72.30
CA VAL A 193 50.55 41.74 73.24
C VAL A 193 50.92 42.29 74.61
N ARG A 194 50.31 43.42 74.96
CA ARG A 194 50.30 43.93 76.33
C ARG A 194 49.40 43.01 77.15
N SER A 195 50.00 42.30 78.11
CA SER A 195 49.32 41.39 79.03
C SER A 195 48.20 42.10 79.81
N ARG A 196 46.96 41.77 79.49
CA ARG A 196 45.84 41.81 80.43
C ARG A 196 44.99 40.56 80.23
N THR A 197 45.24 39.58 81.09
CA THR A 197 44.36 38.45 81.36
C THR A 197 43.03 38.98 81.89
N ILE A 198 42.06 39.11 81.00
CA ILE A 198 40.64 39.15 81.36
C ILE A 198 40.05 37.90 80.71
N LEU A 199 39.84 36.85 81.51
CA LEU A 199 39.00 35.72 81.13
C LEU A 199 37.60 36.28 80.80
N SER A 200 37.30 36.43 79.51
CA SER A 200 35.95 36.70 79.04
C SER A 200 35.33 35.37 78.64
N THR A 201 34.48 34.85 79.53
CA THR A 201 33.52 33.78 79.26
C THR A 201 32.51 34.12 78.16
N GLU A 202 32.56 35.34 77.60
CA GLU A 202 31.71 35.81 76.50
C GLU A 202 32.17 35.34 75.11
N ARG A 203 33.46 35.01 74.91
CA ARG A 203 33.94 34.58 73.58
C ARG A 203 33.53 33.16 73.17
N LEU A 204 33.07 32.33 74.11
CA LEU A 204 32.51 31.02 73.78
C LEU A 204 31.01 31.07 73.43
N ALA A 205 30.30 32.14 73.82
CA ALA A 205 28.87 32.30 73.57
C ALA A 205 28.56 32.83 72.15
N ASN A 206 29.50 33.55 71.53
CA ASN A 206 29.30 34.20 70.23
C ASN A 206 29.70 33.34 69.00
N HIS A 207 30.02 32.05 69.17
CA HIS A 207 30.19 31.14 68.03
C HIS A 207 28.90 30.51 67.50
N ILE A 208 27.73 30.93 68.02
CA ILE A 208 26.41 30.57 67.47
C ILE A 208 25.92 31.73 66.60
N GLU A 209 26.66 32.07 65.54
CA GLU A 209 26.25 33.13 64.61
C GLU A 209 25.19 32.68 63.59
N GLN A 210 24.78 31.41 63.59
CA GLN A 210 23.55 30.95 62.96
C GLN A 210 22.92 29.84 63.80
N PRO A 211 21.60 29.86 64.10
CA PRO A 211 20.95 28.70 64.68
C PRO A 211 21.16 27.53 63.71
N TYR A 212 21.80 26.46 64.19
CA TYR A 212 22.01 25.23 63.43
C TYR A 212 20.65 24.78 62.90
N LYS A 213 20.40 24.97 61.60
CA LYS A 213 19.17 24.47 60.99
C LYS A 213 19.25 22.95 61.10
N PRO A 214 18.27 22.29 61.74
CA PRO A 214 18.31 20.84 61.87
C PRO A 214 18.40 20.23 60.48
N ILE A 215 19.39 19.36 60.25
CA ILE A 215 19.69 18.72 58.95
C ILE A 215 18.42 18.08 58.36
N GLU A 216 17.51 17.64 59.22
CA GLU A 216 16.21 17.07 58.88
C GLU A 216 15.31 18.06 58.12
N THR A 217 15.35 19.34 58.52
CA THR A 217 14.59 20.42 57.88
C THR A 217 15.21 20.80 56.54
N GLU A 218 16.55 20.77 56.44
CA GLU A 218 17.25 20.98 55.18
C GLU A 218 16.95 19.84 54.19
N VAL A 219 17.04 18.59 54.63
CA VAL A 219 16.71 17.42 53.78
C VAL A 219 15.26 17.48 53.28
N ALA A 220 14.30 17.80 54.16
CA ALA A 220 12.90 17.92 53.75
C ALA A 220 12.66 19.05 52.74
N THR A 221 13.30 20.21 52.94
CA THR A 221 13.18 21.36 52.03
C THR A 221 13.87 21.11 50.69
N HIS A 222 15.04 20.47 50.69
CA HIS A 222 15.74 20.09 49.46
C HIS A 222 14.98 19.04 48.66
N VAL A 223 14.40 18.02 49.31
CA VAL A 223 13.55 17.02 48.64
C VAL A 223 12.32 17.67 48.00
N ALA A 224 11.67 18.61 48.70
CA ALA A 224 10.54 19.36 48.14
C ALA A 224 10.95 20.23 46.95
N LYS A 225 12.14 20.83 46.98
CA LYS A 225 12.69 21.64 45.89
C LYS A 225 12.98 20.79 44.65
N VAL A 226 13.65 19.64 44.81
CA VAL A 226 13.95 18.69 43.73
C VAL A 226 12.66 18.19 43.06
N ASN A 227 11.63 17.88 43.86
CA ASN A 227 10.34 17.45 43.29
C ASN A 227 9.69 18.53 42.42
N ARG A 228 9.75 19.81 42.82
CA ARG A 228 9.23 20.94 42.02
C ARG A 228 10.02 21.17 40.73
N GLU A 229 11.34 21.05 40.79
CA GLU A 229 12.21 21.18 39.61
C GLU A 229 11.98 20.03 38.62
N MET A 230 11.75 18.82 39.13
CA MET A 230 11.33 17.66 38.35
C MET A 230 9.98 17.90 37.64
N ASP A 231 8.97 18.43 38.34
CA ASP A 231 7.69 18.77 37.70
C ASP A 231 7.86 19.84 36.63
N SER A 232 8.69 20.86 36.86
CA SER A 232 9.02 21.89 35.86
C SER A 232 9.68 21.29 34.60
N LEU A 233 10.58 20.32 34.77
CA LEU A 233 11.26 19.67 33.66
C LEU A 233 10.29 18.86 32.78
N TYR A 234 9.31 18.21 33.40
CA TYR A 234 8.24 17.49 32.70
C TYR A 234 7.39 18.42 31.82
N PHE A 235 7.02 19.61 32.34
CA PHE A 235 6.26 20.60 31.56
C PHE A 235 7.05 21.17 30.37
N GLN A 236 8.38 21.25 30.46
CA GLN A 236 9.23 21.80 29.42
C GLN A 236 9.58 20.79 28.31
N LEU A 237 9.39 19.47 28.54
CA LEU A 237 9.79 18.40 27.62
C LEU A 237 8.61 17.46 27.30
N PRO A 238 7.61 17.91 26.53
CA PRO A 238 6.39 17.13 26.25
C PRO A 238 6.56 15.95 25.29
N ALA A 239 7.75 15.75 24.70
CA ALA A 239 8.01 14.73 23.67
C ALA A 239 8.48 13.36 24.21
N PHE A 240 8.63 13.20 25.53
CA PHE A 240 9.17 11.98 26.14
C PHE A 240 8.10 11.23 26.96
N ASP A 241 7.37 10.33 26.30
CA ASP A 241 6.28 9.54 26.92
C ASP A 241 6.73 8.65 28.09
N HIS A 242 8.03 8.36 28.22
CA HIS A 242 8.59 7.49 29.27
C HIS A 242 9.02 8.23 30.53
N PHE A 243 9.11 9.56 30.48
CA PHE A 243 9.60 10.40 31.58
C PHE A 243 8.73 10.31 32.85
N PRO A 244 7.37 10.30 32.75
CA PRO A 244 6.50 10.13 33.93
C PRO A 244 6.73 8.81 34.68
N SER A 245 7.06 7.73 33.96
CA SER A 245 7.27 6.40 34.53
C SER A 245 8.58 6.30 35.33
N LEU A 246 9.57 7.13 35.01
CA LEU A 246 10.87 7.19 35.70
C LEU A 246 10.87 8.19 36.87
N MET A 247 10.18 9.33 36.72
CA MET A 247 10.19 10.40 37.73
C MET A 247 9.27 10.12 38.92
N LYS A 248 8.05 9.60 38.68
CA LYS A 248 7.07 9.36 39.74
C LYS A 248 7.59 8.44 40.86
N PRO A 249 8.28 7.32 40.58
CA PRO A 249 8.86 6.48 41.63
C PRO A 249 9.92 7.19 42.47
N VAL A 250 10.73 8.07 41.85
CA VAL A 250 11.80 8.83 42.53
C VAL A 250 11.19 9.89 43.45
N GLN A 251 10.20 10.65 42.97
CA GLN A 251 9.48 11.65 43.77
C GLN A 251 8.78 11.02 44.99
N GLN A 252 8.11 9.87 44.79
CA GLN A 252 7.43 9.15 45.87
C GLN A 252 8.41 8.60 46.91
N ARG A 253 9.56 8.06 46.49
CA ARG A 253 10.61 7.59 47.40
C ARG A 253 11.24 8.75 48.18
N GLY A 254 11.52 9.87 47.52
CA GLY A 254 12.03 11.09 48.16
C GLY A 254 11.09 11.60 49.25
N MET A 255 9.79 11.75 48.94
CA MET A 255 8.78 12.15 49.93
C MET A 255 8.66 11.15 51.09
N LYS A 256 8.78 9.85 50.84
CA LYS A 256 8.74 8.83 51.89
C LYS A 256 9.93 8.95 52.84
N VAL A 257 11.13 9.22 52.32
CA VAL A 257 12.34 9.43 53.13
C VAL A 257 12.25 10.73 53.93
N ALA A 258 11.82 11.83 53.31
CA ALA A 258 11.61 13.11 54.00
C ALA A 258 10.59 12.97 55.15
N ASN A 259 9.46 12.29 54.90
CA ASN A 259 8.45 12.04 55.91
C ASN A 259 8.94 11.10 57.03
N LEU A 260 9.76 10.09 56.72
CA LEU A 260 10.37 9.21 57.72
C LEU A 260 11.36 9.97 58.61
N MET A 261 12.18 10.86 58.04
CA MET A 261 13.11 11.69 58.81
C MET A 261 12.36 12.63 59.75
N LEU A 262 11.33 13.34 59.25
CA LEU A 262 10.50 14.22 60.08
C LEU A 262 9.70 13.47 61.15
N LYS A 263 9.35 12.19 60.91
CA LYS A 263 8.58 11.38 61.86
C LYS A 263 9.45 10.69 62.92
N ASN A 264 10.63 10.21 62.55
CA ASN A 264 11.55 9.52 63.46
C ASN A 264 12.42 10.49 64.27
N LEU A 265 12.61 11.71 63.77
CA LEU A 265 13.28 12.82 64.45
C LEU A 265 12.30 14.00 64.45
N PRO A 266 11.26 13.98 65.32
CA PRO A 266 10.32 15.09 65.40
C PRO A 266 11.09 16.37 65.71
N VAL A 267 10.63 17.48 65.14
CA VAL A 267 11.19 18.82 65.41
C VAL A 267 11.25 19.00 66.91
N LYS A 268 12.46 18.96 67.48
CA LYS A 268 12.65 19.21 68.90
C LYS A 268 12.15 20.62 69.16
N THR A 269 11.19 20.76 70.07
CA THR A 269 10.78 22.08 70.54
C THR A 269 12.00 22.75 71.18
N VAL A 270 12.00 24.08 71.25
CA VAL A 270 13.10 24.82 71.90
C VAL A 270 13.31 24.30 73.34
N GLU A 271 12.23 23.90 74.00
CA GLU A 271 12.20 23.32 75.34
C GLU A 271 12.91 21.94 75.41
N ASP A 272 12.69 21.06 74.43
CA ASP A 272 13.37 19.76 74.35
C ASP A 272 14.86 19.89 74.06
N PHE A 273 15.26 20.89 73.27
CA PHE A 273 16.66 21.20 73.02
C PHE A 273 17.35 21.74 74.27
N ILE A 274 16.72 22.70 74.98
CA ILE A 274 17.21 23.24 76.26
C ILE A 274 17.38 22.11 77.29
N ALA A 275 16.48 21.13 77.35
CA ALA A 275 16.58 19.99 78.25
C ALA A 275 17.81 19.09 77.98
N THR A 276 18.32 19.06 76.75
CA THR A 276 19.53 18.31 76.38
C THR A 276 20.85 19.03 76.71
N LEU A 277 20.81 20.31 77.06
CA LEU A 277 22.00 21.07 77.47
C LEU A 277 22.39 20.75 78.93
N PRO A 278 23.68 20.85 79.31
CA PRO A 278 24.14 20.75 80.69
C PRO A 278 23.44 21.79 81.58
N ARG A 279 23.12 21.47 82.85
CA ARG A 279 22.32 22.33 83.76
C ARG A 279 22.75 23.80 83.86
N LYS A 280 24.01 24.13 83.56
CA LYS A 280 24.56 25.48 83.60
C LYS A 280 24.26 26.33 82.35
N GLN A 281 23.63 25.75 81.34
CA GLN A 281 23.33 26.36 80.03
C GLN A 281 21.84 26.22 79.66
N ARG A 282 20.98 26.03 80.67
CA ARG A 282 19.53 25.79 80.48
C ARG A 282 18.66 27.03 80.66
N ASP A 283 19.26 28.16 81.06
CA ASP A 283 18.57 29.44 81.19
C ASP A 283 18.62 30.21 79.86
#